data_AF-A0A419GH02-F1
#
_entry.id   AF-A0A419GH02-F1
#
_cell.length_a   1.000
_cell.length_b   1.000
_cell.length_c   1.000
_cell.angle_alpha   90.00
_cell.angle_beta   90.00
_cell.angle_gamma   90.00
#
_symmetry.space_group_name_H-M   'P 1'
#
loop_
_entity.id
_entity.type
_entity.pdbx_description
1 polymer ?
#
loop_
_entity_poly.entity_id
_entity_poly.type
_entity_poly.pdbx_seq_one_letter_code
_entity_poly.pdbx_strand_id
1 'polypeptide(L)'
;MIIPFGKKFTASHLDNLIQQCWNKALNANTTEKIIFDLKETEWIALEELTFLFAWFRYLFNLGKQIYIELPSEKTANERKIRRLISLYHRWVVTSFVPLNRTTGFKDIQKYFNVTPETESIMKHYLKSSQFREKYEDKTWHRIIPFYAFDAEYTLSKDNLREIIKTELEDIFKLEEQIESLLNLETAFSPFENKTLSNIITTELFLNVLHHSFNKEHQGKRQCYLAVVLNNRMDSEKYRERKLNSGKTLSATEAVNEVQAIIRKNYEDERPEEERFFFKSNKKTSNYNNASYIEFTFLDFGVGIPATLRRQYRDDIKKENIVKQLSIDHNSAYEDSRILEYAFLLHSSRLPFDKNIEVQAYVPRGLYFLVDIVRRYSGMVIARSNEGKVIFDFSDNSKEIFKCVRFSTKKQKLPFFQGTMITIILPAKKDGILLNAVQHKIPYGRVKTQASFKYISIASLISDAKQSLIAGSAPVQIYNYLFQSLNSKLQEYNTSPSIVLLDFAGCDNSVIDQKIYYYLCNTPYINENTPAIILNPHDKNILLNVQKSMS
;
A
#
# COMPACT_ATOMS: atom_id res chain seq x y z
N MET A 1 -12.25 -24.34 19.36
CA MET A 1 -12.75 -23.92 18.04
C MET A 1 -11.78 -24.32 16.93
N ILE A 2 -12.26 -24.80 15.77
CA ILE A 2 -11.44 -25.05 14.57
C ILE A 2 -11.82 -24.03 13.48
N ILE A 3 -10.83 -23.41 12.85
CA ILE A 3 -10.95 -22.50 11.71
C ILE A 3 -10.37 -23.24 10.50
N PRO A 4 -11.22 -23.77 9.60
CA PRO A 4 -10.78 -24.59 8.47
C PRO A 4 -10.29 -23.72 7.32
N PHE A 5 -9.23 -24.16 6.64
CA PHE A 5 -8.78 -23.59 5.37
C PHE A 5 -8.81 -24.65 4.27
N GLY A 6 -9.27 -24.23 3.09
CA GLY A 6 -9.25 -25.08 1.91
C GLY A 6 -7.84 -25.19 1.31
N LYS A 7 -7.79 -25.70 0.07
CA LYS A 7 -6.54 -25.80 -0.70
C LYS A 7 -5.95 -24.44 -1.07
N LYS A 8 -6.80 -23.44 -1.27
CA LYS A 8 -6.42 -22.05 -1.54
C LYS A 8 -7.06 -21.12 -0.50
N PHE A 9 -6.34 -20.09 -0.11
CA PHE A 9 -6.87 -18.96 0.65
C PHE A 9 -6.46 -17.65 -0.04
N THR A 10 -7.45 -16.92 -0.55
CA THR A 10 -7.27 -15.75 -1.44
C THR A 10 -8.40 -14.75 -1.22
N ALA A 11 -8.37 -13.61 -1.92
CA ALA A 11 -9.38 -12.55 -1.82
C ALA A 11 -10.83 -13.04 -1.97
N SER A 12 -11.07 -14.03 -2.84
CA SER A 12 -12.38 -14.69 -2.99
C SER A 12 -12.91 -15.39 -1.72
N HIS A 13 -12.04 -15.69 -0.76
CA HIS A 13 -12.35 -16.46 0.46
C HIS A 13 -12.39 -15.60 1.72
N LEU A 14 -11.71 -14.44 1.71
CA LEU A 14 -11.45 -13.63 2.91
C LEU A 14 -12.75 -13.15 3.59
N ASP A 15 -13.73 -12.67 2.82
CA ASP A 15 -15.02 -12.20 3.35
C ASP A 15 -15.74 -13.28 4.16
N ASN A 16 -15.86 -14.46 3.56
CA ASN A 16 -16.53 -15.58 4.18
C ASN A 16 -15.81 -16.04 5.45
N LEU A 17 -14.46 -16.07 5.43
CA LEU A 17 -13.67 -16.41 6.61
C LEU A 17 -13.94 -15.43 7.77
N ILE A 18 -13.90 -14.12 7.50
CA ILE A 18 -14.15 -13.08 8.50
C ILE A 18 -15.56 -13.23 9.07
N GLN A 19 -16.56 -13.33 8.20
CA GLN A 19 -17.96 -13.44 8.60
C GLN A 19 -18.20 -14.65 9.51
N GLN A 20 -17.59 -15.79 9.19
CA GLN A 20 -17.84 -17.04 9.91
C GLN A 20 -17.02 -17.19 11.19
N CYS A 21 -15.79 -16.66 11.22
CA CYS A 21 -14.79 -17.04 12.21
C CYS A 21 -14.27 -15.89 13.07
N TRP A 22 -14.30 -14.64 12.60
CA TRP A 22 -13.68 -13.51 13.32
C TRP A 22 -14.24 -13.31 14.74
N ASN A 23 -15.55 -13.04 14.84
CA ASN A 23 -16.20 -12.81 16.14
C ASN A 23 -16.18 -14.06 17.04
N LYS A 24 -16.27 -15.26 16.46
CA LYS A 24 -16.19 -16.51 17.22
C LYS A 24 -14.81 -16.67 17.87
N ALA A 25 -13.73 -16.38 17.13
CA ALA A 25 -12.38 -16.44 17.67
C ALA A 25 -12.12 -15.39 18.75
N LEU A 26 -12.65 -14.17 18.59
CA LEU A 26 -12.51 -13.11 19.60
C LEU A 26 -13.28 -13.41 20.88
N ASN A 27 -14.48 -13.99 20.75
CA ASN A 27 -15.34 -14.32 21.88
C ASN A 27 -15.02 -15.69 22.51
N ALA A 28 -14.13 -16.48 21.91
CA ALA A 28 -13.68 -17.74 22.49
C ALA A 28 -13.05 -17.49 23.87
N ASN A 29 -13.36 -18.37 24.83
CA ASN A 29 -12.80 -18.26 26.18
C ASN A 29 -11.28 -18.39 26.14
N THR A 30 -10.56 -17.79 27.10
CA THR A 30 -9.09 -17.87 27.16
C THR A 30 -8.57 -19.29 27.38
N THR A 31 -9.42 -20.19 27.86
CA THR A 31 -9.15 -21.63 28.02
C THR A 31 -9.50 -22.45 26.77
N GLU A 32 -10.26 -21.89 25.83
CA GLU A 32 -10.62 -22.58 24.60
C GLU A 32 -9.50 -22.47 23.58
N LYS A 33 -9.02 -23.62 23.10
CA LYS A 33 -8.01 -23.68 22.05
C LYS A 33 -8.64 -23.35 20.69
N ILE A 34 -8.11 -22.33 20.02
CA ILE A 34 -8.43 -21.93 18.64
C ILE A 34 -7.41 -22.58 17.71
N ILE A 35 -7.88 -23.47 16.86
CA ILE A 35 -7.05 -24.25 15.93
C ILE A 35 -7.22 -23.70 14.52
N PHE A 36 -6.14 -23.19 13.93
CA PHE A 36 -6.09 -22.82 12.52
C PHE A 36 -5.62 -24.02 11.71
N ASP A 37 -6.53 -24.64 10.96
CA ASP A 37 -6.24 -25.86 10.21
C ASP A 37 -5.81 -25.53 8.77
N LEU A 38 -4.49 -25.50 8.54
CA LEU A 38 -3.85 -25.30 7.24
C LEU A 38 -3.35 -26.61 6.64
N LYS A 39 -3.74 -27.79 7.15
CA LYS A 39 -3.20 -29.09 6.71
C LYS A 39 -3.34 -29.33 5.21
N GLU A 40 -4.45 -28.86 4.65
CA GLU A 40 -4.79 -29.02 3.24
C GLU A 40 -4.35 -27.85 2.35
N THR A 41 -3.82 -26.78 2.93
CA THR A 41 -3.53 -25.54 2.22
C THR A 41 -2.28 -25.64 1.37
N GLU A 42 -2.45 -25.44 0.06
CA GLU A 42 -1.38 -25.42 -0.95
C GLU A 42 -0.97 -23.99 -1.30
N TRP A 43 -1.92 -23.07 -1.26
CA TRP A 43 -1.76 -21.69 -1.71
C TRP A 43 -2.42 -20.69 -0.78
N ILE A 44 -1.69 -19.61 -0.48
CA ILE A 44 -2.21 -18.43 0.19
C ILE A 44 -1.68 -17.21 -0.58
N ALA A 45 -2.56 -16.33 -1.02
CA ALA A 45 -2.18 -15.06 -1.65
C ALA A 45 -1.61 -14.09 -0.62
N LEU A 46 -0.89 -13.05 -1.06
CA LEU A 46 -0.13 -12.17 -0.17
C LEU A 46 -1.01 -11.45 0.85
N GLU A 47 -2.10 -10.84 0.37
CA GLU A 47 -3.04 -10.09 1.20
C GLU A 47 -3.58 -10.96 2.34
N GLU A 48 -4.04 -12.17 2.00
CA GLU A 48 -4.56 -13.14 2.93
C GLU A 48 -3.52 -13.69 3.90
N LEU A 49 -2.28 -13.85 3.44
CA LEU A 49 -1.19 -14.32 4.26
C LEU A 49 -0.81 -13.28 5.33
N THR A 50 -0.77 -12.00 4.92
CA THR A 50 -0.55 -10.85 5.80
C THR A 50 -1.67 -10.77 6.85
N PHE A 51 -2.93 -10.90 6.41
CA PHE A 51 -4.09 -10.95 7.29
C PHE A 51 -4.00 -12.10 8.30
N LEU A 52 -3.67 -13.31 7.83
CA LEU A 52 -3.63 -14.50 8.67
C LEU A 52 -2.57 -14.37 9.78
N PHE A 53 -1.37 -13.89 9.45
CA PHE A 53 -0.28 -13.74 10.41
C PHE A 53 -0.55 -12.62 11.40
N ALA A 54 -1.10 -11.51 10.92
CA ALA A 54 -1.59 -10.44 11.76
C ALA A 54 -2.63 -10.98 12.74
N TRP A 55 -3.58 -11.80 12.26
CA TRP A 55 -4.65 -12.33 13.08
C TRP A 55 -4.14 -13.31 14.15
N PHE A 56 -3.17 -14.17 13.82
CA PHE A 56 -2.48 -15.02 14.81
C PHE A 56 -1.90 -14.19 15.94
N ARG A 57 -1.11 -13.18 15.59
CA ARG A 57 -0.46 -12.32 16.57
C ARG A 57 -1.46 -11.49 17.37
N TYR A 58 -2.53 -11.02 16.73
CA TYR A 58 -3.60 -10.29 17.40
C TYR A 58 -4.30 -11.15 18.47
N LEU A 59 -4.73 -12.36 18.12
CA LEU A 59 -5.32 -13.30 19.09
C LEU A 59 -4.35 -13.69 20.19
N PHE A 60 -3.08 -13.92 19.85
CA PHE A 60 -2.03 -14.20 20.82
C PHE A 60 -1.86 -13.05 21.83
N ASN A 61 -1.83 -11.80 21.35
CA ASN A 61 -1.73 -10.61 22.21
C ASN A 61 -2.97 -10.41 23.10
N LEU A 62 -4.14 -10.89 22.67
CA LEU A 62 -5.36 -10.93 23.49
C LEU A 62 -5.37 -12.10 24.50
N GLY A 63 -4.27 -12.85 24.62
CA GLY A 63 -4.14 -13.98 25.55
C GLY A 63 -4.94 -15.22 25.15
N LYS A 64 -5.36 -15.32 23.88
CA LYS A 64 -6.08 -16.51 23.38
C LYS A 64 -5.12 -17.68 23.19
N GLN A 65 -5.60 -18.89 23.45
CA GLN A 65 -4.86 -20.11 23.17
C GLN A 65 -4.98 -20.47 21.70
N ILE A 66 -3.97 -20.13 20.90
CA ILE A 66 -3.93 -20.46 19.47
C ILE A 66 -3.04 -21.66 19.19
N TYR A 67 -3.38 -22.43 18.16
CA TYR A 67 -2.57 -23.49 17.60
C TYR A 67 -2.75 -23.54 16.09
N ILE A 68 -1.66 -23.69 15.37
CA ILE A 68 -1.62 -23.62 13.90
C ILE A 68 -1.16 -24.96 13.38
N GLU A 69 -2.05 -25.65 12.67
CA GLU A 69 -1.74 -26.90 11.99
C GLU A 69 -1.24 -26.59 10.59
N LEU A 70 0.08 -26.51 10.43
CA LEU A 70 0.74 -26.33 9.15
C LEU A 70 0.52 -27.54 8.22
N PRO A 71 0.68 -27.36 6.89
CA PRO A 71 0.59 -28.44 5.92
C PRO A 71 1.45 -29.64 6.32
N SER A 72 0.89 -30.84 6.26
CA SER A 72 1.54 -32.06 6.76
C SER A 72 2.56 -32.64 5.79
N GLU A 73 3.73 -33.03 6.32
CA GLU A 73 4.79 -33.74 5.59
C GLU A 73 4.38 -35.14 5.13
N LYS A 74 3.35 -35.75 5.74
CA LYS A 74 2.91 -37.12 5.42
C LYS A 74 2.21 -37.21 4.06
N THR A 75 2.01 -36.07 3.40
CA THR A 75 1.37 -36.02 2.09
C THR A 75 2.43 -36.10 0.99
N ALA A 76 2.25 -37.01 0.03
CA ALA A 76 3.06 -37.03 -1.20
C ALA A 76 2.82 -35.80 -2.11
N ASN A 77 2.14 -34.76 -1.60
CA ASN A 77 1.78 -33.57 -2.35
C ASN A 77 2.90 -32.53 -2.21
N GLU A 78 3.71 -32.43 -3.27
CA GLU A 78 4.81 -31.48 -3.38
C GLU A 78 4.39 -30.05 -3.01
N ARG A 79 3.19 -29.59 -3.42
CA ARG A 79 2.69 -28.22 -3.15
C ARG A 79 2.54 -27.93 -1.66
N LYS A 80 2.04 -28.89 -0.89
CA LYS A 80 1.89 -28.77 0.57
C LYS A 80 3.25 -28.66 1.26
N ILE A 81 4.21 -29.48 0.85
CA ILE A 81 5.59 -29.41 1.37
C ILE A 81 6.20 -28.04 1.03
N ARG A 82 6.00 -27.51 -0.19
CA ARG A 82 6.47 -26.15 -0.54
C ARG A 82 5.86 -25.10 0.38
N ARG A 83 4.55 -25.22 0.65
CA ARG A 83 3.81 -24.27 1.49
C ARG A 83 4.29 -24.34 2.94
N LEU A 84 4.48 -25.54 3.49
CA LEU A 84 5.06 -25.74 4.81
C LEU A 84 6.42 -25.04 4.95
N ILE A 85 7.35 -25.32 4.03
CA ILE A 85 8.69 -24.72 4.03
C ILE A 85 8.61 -23.20 3.89
N SER A 86 7.74 -22.70 3.01
CA SER A 86 7.53 -21.26 2.82
C SER A 86 7.04 -20.59 4.10
N LEU A 87 5.98 -21.11 4.73
CA LEU A 87 5.42 -20.56 5.97
C LEU A 87 6.44 -20.59 7.14
N TYR A 88 7.17 -21.70 7.27
CA TYR A 88 8.08 -21.91 8.38
C TYR A 88 9.40 -21.15 8.23
N HIS A 89 10.07 -21.28 7.09
CA HIS A 89 11.42 -20.74 6.89
C HIS A 89 11.46 -19.37 6.23
N ARG A 90 10.53 -19.05 5.33
CA ARG A 90 10.56 -17.76 4.61
C ARG A 90 9.72 -16.70 5.30
N TRP A 91 8.49 -17.06 5.67
CA TRP A 91 7.58 -16.17 6.36
C TRP A 91 7.81 -16.14 7.87
N VAL A 92 8.54 -17.11 8.40
CA VAL A 92 8.87 -17.23 9.82
C VAL A 92 7.60 -17.08 10.67
N VAL A 93 6.59 -17.90 10.37
CA VAL A 93 5.29 -17.88 11.08
C VAL A 93 5.43 -18.03 12.60
N THR A 94 6.54 -18.63 13.04
CA THR A 94 6.91 -18.81 14.44
C THR A 94 7.46 -17.55 15.11
N SER A 95 7.57 -16.43 14.40
CA SER A 95 8.16 -15.18 14.90
C SER A 95 7.43 -14.63 16.14
N PHE A 96 6.12 -14.81 16.24
CA PHE A 96 5.30 -14.35 17.38
C PHE A 96 5.41 -15.24 18.63
N VAL A 97 5.98 -16.44 18.54
CA VAL A 97 6.11 -17.34 19.70
C VAL A 97 7.10 -16.74 20.71
N PRO A 98 6.73 -16.63 22.00
CA PRO A 98 7.60 -16.06 23.02
C PRO A 98 8.78 -16.98 23.32
N LEU A 99 9.92 -16.38 23.67
CA LEU A 99 11.05 -17.10 24.24
C LEU A 99 10.68 -17.58 25.64
N ASN A 100 10.90 -18.86 25.92
CA ASN A 100 10.82 -19.39 27.26
C ASN A 100 11.99 -18.81 28.07
N ARG A 101 11.69 -18.05 29.13
CA ARG A 101 12.72 -17.37 29.95
C ARG A 101 13.67 -18.34 30.65
N THR A 102 13.22 -19.56 30.94
CA THR A 102 14.02 -20.56 31.64
C THR A 102 14.95 -21.29 30.69
N THR A 103 14.47 -21.66 29.50
CA THR A 103 15.27 -22.46 28.55
C THR A 103 16.00 -21.60 27.53
N GLY A 104 15.58 -20.35 27.33
CA GLY A 104 16.08 -19.48 26.25
C GLY A 104 15.57 -19.85 24.86
N PHE A 105 14.69 -20.86 24.74
CA PHE A 105 14.18 -21.36 23.45
C PHE A 105 12.69 -21.07 23.27
N LYS A 106 12.24 -20.96 22.02
CA LYS A 106 10.81 -20.87 21.70
C LYS A 106 10.17 -22.25 21.79
N ASP A 107 9.08 -22.37 22.54
CA ASP A 107 8.29 -23.60 22.62
C ASP A 107 7.36 -23.71 21.40
N ILE A 108 7.94 -24.04 20.23
CA ILE A 108 7.22 -24.08 18.96
C ILE A 108 6.12 -25.14 18.96
N GLN A 109 6.36 -26.30 19.57
CA GLN A 109 5.44 -27.44 19.58
C GLN A 109 4.13 -27.14 20.33
N LYS A 110 4.15 -26.20 21.28
CA LYS A 110 2.93 -25.72 21.93
C LYS A 110 1.97 -25.00 20.97
N TYR A 111 2.50 -24.36 19.92
CA TYR A 111 1.73 -23.52 19.00
C TYR A 111 1.60 -24.09 17.60
N PHE A 112 2.44 -25.06 17.23
CA PHE A 112 2.50 -25.62 15.88
C PHE A 112 2.66 -27.14 15.91
N ASN A 113 2.14 -27.81 14.88
CA ASN A 113 2.33 -29.24 14.63
C ASN A 113 3.70 -29.57 14.02
N VAL A 114 4.77 -28.86 14.39
CA VAL A 114 6.12 -29.08 13.85
C VAL A 114 6.92 -29.98 14.78
N THR A 115 7.18 -31.21 14.32
CA THR A 115 7.98 -32.19 15.07
C THR A 115 9.45 -32.13 14.64
N PRO A 116 10.40 -32.74 15.40
CA PRO A 116 11.78 -32.87 14.95
C PRO A 116 11.92 -33.60 13.61
N GLU A 117 11.02 -34.54 13.32
CA GLU A 117 10.95 -35.24 12.03
C GLU A 117 10.54 -34.27 10.90
N THR A 118 9.50 -33.48 11.13
CA THR A 118 9.05 -32.41 10.22
C THR A 118 10.20 -31.45 9.90
N GLU A 119 10.95 -31.00 10.92
CA GLU A 119 12.11 -30.13 10.72
C GLU A 119 13.24 -30.80 9.93
N SER A 120 13.51 -32.09 10.18
CA SER A 120 14.52 -32.85 9.46
C SER A 120 14.19 -32.93 7.97
N ILE A 121 12.92 -33.20 7.65
CA ILE A 121 12.40 -33.23 6.27
C ILE A 121 12.56 -31.86 5.61
N MET A 122 12.11 -30.77 6.27
CA MET A 122 12.30 -29.41 5.75
C MET A 122 13.78 -29.10 5.47
N LYS A 123 14.69 -29.45 6.41
CA LYS A 123 16.13 -29.29 6.24
C LYS A 123 16.69 -30.13 5.08
N HIS A 124 16.20 -31.35 4.89
CA HIS A 124 16.59 -32.21 3.77
C HIS A 124 16.22 -31.59 2.43
N TYR A 125 14.96 -31.14 2.29
CA TYR A 125 14.52 -30.43 1.09
C TYR A 125 15.36 -29.17 0.84
N LEU A 126 15.60 -28.33 1.84
CA LEU A 126 16.43 -27.11 1.72
C LEU A 126 17.90 -27.38 1.31
N LYS A 127 18.44 -28.55 1.64
CA LYS A 127 19.81 -28.96 1.31
C LYS A 127 19.92 -29.57 -0.08
N SER A 128 18.87 -30.21 -0.61
CA SER A 128 18.93 -30.85 -1.93
C SER A 128 19.15 -29.81 -3.04
N SER A 129 20.17 -30.00 -3.87
CA SER A 129 20.50 -29.14 -5.01
C SER A 129 19.34 -29.04 -6.00
N GLN A 130 18.63 -30.15 -6.22
CA GLN A 130 17.40 -30.18 -7.01
C GLN A 130 16.31 -29.28 -6.42
N PHE A 131 16.19 -29.12 -5.10
CA PHE A 131 15.23 -28.18 -4.53
C PHE A 131 15.72 -26.74 -4.68
N ARG A 132 17.02 -26.46 -4.55
CA ARG A 132 17.59 -25.13 -4.82
C ARG A 132 17.50 -24.70 -6.30
N GLU A 133 17.70 -25.60 -7.26
CA GLU A 133 17.63 -25.29 -8.71
C GLU A 133 16.21 -25.37 -9.27
N LYS A 134 15.41 -26.40 -8.90
CA LYS A 134 14.02 -26.56 -9.37
C LYS A 134 13.06 -25.58 -8.69
N TYR A 135 13.50 -24.97 -7.58
CA TYR A 135 12.80 -23.95 -6.80
C TYR A 135 13.67 -22.73 -6.48
N GLU A 136 14.70 -22.49 -7.30
CA GLU A 136 15.09 -21.12 -7.59
C GLU A 136 13.83 -20.49 -8.17
N ASP A 137 13.14 -19.85 -7.25
CA ASP A 137 11.74 -19.50 -7.23
C ASP A 137 11.37 -18.41 -8.24
N LYS A 138 11.54 -18.67 -9.54
CA LYS A 138 11.14 -17.71 -10.58
C LYS A 138 9.66 -17.37 -10.55
N THR A 139 8.86 -18.04 -9.70
CA THR A 139 7.48 -17.70 -9.39
C THR A 139 7.30 -16.84 -8.12
N TRP A 140 8.19 -16.94 -7.12
CA TRP A 140 8.18 -16.21 -5.84
C TRP A 140 9.62 -15.87 -5.41
N HIS A 141 10.27 -14.99 -6.15
CA HIS A 141 11.60 -14.54 -5.77
C HIS A 141 11.49 -13.34 -4.82
N ARG A 142 11.80 -13.61 -3.56
CA ARG A 142 12.08 -12.63 -2.50
C ARG A 142 10.85 -11.93 -1.95
N ILE A 143 10.29 -12.59 -0.93
CA ILE A 143 9.31 -12.06 0.00
C ILE A 143 10.06 -11.24 1.03
N ILE A 144 9.64 -10.00 1.27
CA ILE A 144 9.99 -9.35 2.53
C ILE A 144 9.13 -10.05 3.59
N PRO A 145 9.73 -10.75 4.58
CA PRO A 145 8.97 -11.48 5.59
C PRO A 145 7.91 -10.58 6.23
N PHE A 146 6.84 -11.17 6.74
CA PHE A 146 5.84 -10.44 7.51
C PHE A 146 6.50 -9.60 8.61
N TYR A 147 6.39 -8.28 8.51
CA TYR A 147 6.88 -7.35 9.51
C TYR A 147 5.73 -6.89 10.39
N ALA A 148 5.92 -7.00 11.70
CA ALA A 148 5.00 -6.48 12.70
C ALA A 148 5.68 -5.33 13.44
N PHE A 149 5.16 -4.12 13.24
CA PHE A 149 5.65 -2.95 13.93
C PHE A 149 4.86 -2.76 15.23
N ASP A 150 5.59 -2.56 16.33
CA ASP A 150 4.99 -2.24 17.61
C ASP A 150 4.94 -0.72 17.80
N ALA A 151 3.73 -0.20 17.89
CA ALA A 151 3.48 1.22 18.03
C ALA A 151 3.41 1.67 19.50
N GLU A 152 3.59 0.76 20.47
CA GLU A 152 3.61 1.11 21.90
C GLU A 152 4.81 2.00 22.28
N TYR A 153 5.91 1.95 21.53
CA TYR A 153 7.18 2.61 21.89
C TYR A 153 7.32 4.08 21.46
N THR A 154 6.30 4.68 20.85
CA THR A 154 6.48 6.00 20.21
C THR A 154 5.96 7.15 21.07
N LEU A 155 6.85 7.64 21.93
CA LEU A 155 6.61 8.78 22.82
C LEU A 155 6.64 10.15 22.09
N SER A 156 7.05 10.23 20.82
CA SER A 156 6.89 11.42 19.99
C SER A 156 6.74 11.07 18.50
N LYS A 157 5.96 11.86 17.75
CA LYS A 157 5.77 11.69 16.29
C LYS A 157 7.07 11.86 15.49
N ASP A 158 8.03 12.59 16.04
CA ASP A 158 9.30 12.87 15.38
C ASP A 158 10.25 11.67 15.49
N ASN A 159 10.35 11.05 16.68
CA ASN A 159 11.11 9.81 16.86
C ASN A 159 10.53 8.66 16.04
N LEU A 160 9.21 8.63 15.90
CA LEU A 160 8.51 7.65 15.07
C LEU A 160 9.01 7.69 13.62
N ARG A 161 9.18 8.87 13.01
CA ARG A 161 9.62 9.01 11.62
C ARG A 161 11.08 8.59 11.41
N GLU A 162 11.97 8.91 12.34
CA GLU A 162 13.36 8.46 12.27
C GLU A 162 13.47 6.94 12.44
N ILE A 163 12.72 6.35 13.39
CA ILE A 163 12.66 4.88 13.56
C ILE A 163 12.09 4.22 12.31
N ILE A 164 10.98 4.75 11.76
CA ILE A 164 10.41 4.29 10.50
C ILE A 164 11.48 4.31 9.42
N LYS A 165 12.21 5.42 9.27
CA LYS A 165 13.24 5.56 8.24
C LYS A 165 14.33 4.49 8.41
N THR A 166 14.82 4.24 9.62
CA THR A 166 15.85 3.21 9.87
C THR A 166 15.32 1.79 9.64
N GLU A 167 14.14 1.46 10.18
CA GLU A 167 13.50 0.15 10.00
C GLU A 167 13.15 -0.11 8.52
N LEU A 168 12.69 0.93 7.83
CA LEU A 168 12.43 0.89 6.40
C LEU A 168 13.71 0.82 5.58
N GLU A 169 14.80 1.50 5.95
CA GLU A 169 16.09 1.39 5.28
C GLU A 169 16.61 -0.05 5.31
N ASP A 170 16.41 -0.78 6.41
CA ASP A 170 16.73 -2.21 6.48
C ASP A 170 15.80 -3.07 5.62
N ILE A 171 14.50 -2.73 5.55
CA ILE A 171 13.55 -3.31 4.59
C ILE A 171 13.95 -2.97 3.14
N PHE A 172 14.56 -1.81 2.90
CA PHE A 172 15.02 -1.33 1.58
C PHE A 172 16.44 -1.77 1.24
N LYS A 173 17.24 -2.36 2.13
CA LYS A 173 18.42 -3.12 1.68
C LYS A 173 18.02 -4.36 0.85
N LEU A 174 16.76 -4.80 0.90
CA LEU A 174 16.19 -5.75 -0.07
C LEU A 174 15.91 -5.12 -1.45
N GLU A 175 15.86 -3.79 -1.56
CA GLU A 175 15.70 -3.03 -2.80
C GLU A 175 16.82 -3.36 -3.79
N GLU A 176 18.08 -3.40 -3.37
CA GLU A 176 19.21 -3.80 -4.24
C GLU A 176 19.03 -5.21 -4.82
N GLN A 177 18.43 -6.11 -4.02
CA GLN A 177 18.10 -7.47 -4.44
C GLN A 177 16.88 -7.55 -5.37
N ILE A 178 15.88 -6.68 -5.18
CA ILE A 178 14.71 -6.55 -6.05
C ILE A 178 15.10 -5.88 -7.37
N GLU A 179 15.89 -4.81 -7.31
CA GLU A 179 16.48 -4.11 -8.46
C GLU A 179 17.34 -5.05 -9.29
N SER A 180 18.22 -5.85 -8.67
CA SER A 180 19.01 -6.86 -9.40
C SER A 180 18.13 -7.86 -10.17
N LEU A 181 16.98 -8.26 -9.60
CA LEU A 181 16.03 -9.19 -10.23
C LEU A 181 15.20 -8.52 -11.33
N LEU A 182 14.71 -7.32 -11.09
CA LEU A 182 13.96 -6.55 -12.06
C LEU A 182 14.85 -6.20 -13.27
N ASN A 183 16.11 -5.82 -13.02
CA ASN A 183 17.14 -5.63 -14.04
C ASN A 183 17.40 -6.91 -14.86
N LEU A 184 17.47 -8.09 -14.21
CA LEU A 184 17.59 -9.38 -14.90
C LEU A 184 16.39 -9.70 -15.81
N GLU A 185 15.20 -9.23 -15.46
CA GLU A 185 13.98 -9.41 -16.25
C GLU A 185 13.68 -8.22 -17.19
N THR A 186 14.63 -7.28 -17.36
CA THR A 186 14.47 -6.04 -18.16
C THR A 186 13.25 -5.22 -17.74
N ALA A 187 12.97 -5.19 -16.45
CA ALA A 187 11.96 -4.36 -15.85
C ALA A 187 12.63 -3.28 -15.00
N PHE A 188 12.20 -2.03 -15.15
CA PHE A 188 12.57 -0.95 -14.26
C PHE A 188 11.81 -1.05 -12.95
N SER A 189 12.52 -0.76 -11.88
CA SER A 189 11.95 -0.79 -10.55
C SER A 189 11.27 0.54 -10.23
N PRO A 190 10.02 0.54 -9.72
CA PRO A 190 9.47 1.73 -9.08
C PRO A 190 10.38 2.23 -7.93
N PHE A 191 11.20 1.33 -7.38
CA PHE A 191 12.11 1.56 -6.27
C PHE A 191 13.46 2.18 -6.62
N GLU A 192 13.88 2.22 -7.90
CA GLU A 192 15.09 2.98 -8.29
C GLU A 192 15.00 4.45 -7.85
N ASN A 193 13.78 4.95 -7.66
CA ASN A 193 13.50 6.17 -6.93
C ASN A 193 13.11 5.85 -5.47
N LYS A 194 14.09 5.84 -4.56
CA LYS A 194 13.93 5.70 -3.09
C LYS A 194 12.81 6.56 -2.51
N THR A 195 12.50 7.70 -3.14
CA THR A 195 11.40 8.60 -2.75
C THR A 195 10.04 7.91 -2.81
N LEU A 196 9.80 7.10 -3.83
CA LEU A 196 8.53 6.40 -4.02
C LEU A 196 8.27 5.41 -2.90
N SER A 197 9.28 4.58 -2.65
CA SER A 197 9.28 3.56 -1.63
C SER A 197 9.01 4.17 -0.27
N ASN A 198 9.77 5.21 0.08
CA ASN A 198 9.62 5.99 1.30
C ASN A 198 8.22 6.60 1.42
N ILE A 199 7.64 7.15 0.34
CA ILE A 199 6.29 7.74 0.41
C ILE A 199 5.24 6.66 0.66
N ILE A 200 5.27 5.54 -0.09
CA ILE A 200 4.29 4.47 0.06
C ILE A 200 4.30 3.92 1.48
N THR A 201 5.48 3.57 1.99
CA THR A 201 5.61 2.97 3.32
C THR A 201 5.36 3.99 4.43
N THR A 202 5.91 5.20 4.36
CA THR A 202 5.75 6.22 5.41
C THR A 202 4.29 6.66 5.52
N GLU A 203 3.62 6.96 4.41
CA GLU A 203 2.24 7.43 4.46
C GLU A 203 1.29 6.32 4.92
N LEU A 204 1.45 5.10 4.42
CA LEU A 204 0.63 3.98 4.86
C LEU A 204 0.85 3.66 6.33
N PHE A 205 2.11 3.63 6.76
CA PHE A 205 2.45 3.39 8.14
C PHE A 205 1.90 4.47 9.08
N LEU A 206 2.08 5.76 8.75
CA LEU A 206 1.54 6.85 9.56
C LEU A 206 0.00 6.84 9.62
N ASN A 207 -0.67 6.56 8.49
CA ASN A 207 -2.13 6.44 8.47
C ASN A 207 -2.58 5.30 9.38
N VAL A 208 -2.01 4.12 9.17
CA VAL A 208 -2.30 2.93 9.96
C VAL A 208 -2.07 3.17 11.46
N LEU A 209 -0.95 3.79 11.82
CA LEU A 209 -0.67 4.18 13.20
C LEU A 209 -1.74 5.09 13.77
N HIS A 210 -2.12 6.14 13.06
CA HIS A 210 -3.16 7.06 13.51
C HIS A 210 -4.51 6.38 13.77
N HIS A 211 -4.78 5.24 13.14
CA HIS A 211 -6.00 4.43 13.38
C HIS A 211 -5.81 3.38 14.49
N SER A 212 -4.59 2.90 14.72
CA SER A 212 -4.27 1.97 15.82
C SER A 212 -4.17 2.67 17.19
N PHE A 213 -4.00 3.99 17.23
CA PHE A 213 -3.87 4.80 18.45
C PHE A 213 -5.18 5.16 19.19
N ASN A 214 -6.33 4.53 18.90
CA ASN A 214 -7.52 4.80 19.72
C ASN A 214 -7.30 4.32 21.16
N LYS A 215 -7.56 5.19 22.15
CA LYS A 215 -7.40 4.90 23.58
C LYS A 215 -8.36 3.82 24.08
N GLU A 216 -9.45 3.57 23.34
CA GLU A 216 -10.48 2.60 23.70
C GLU A 216 -10.13 1.15 23.29
N HIS A 217 -9.12 0.96 22.44
CA HIS A 217 -8.70 -0.39 22.02
C HIS A 217 -7.77 -1.00 23.06
N GLN A 218 -8.21 -2.11 23.67
CA GLN A 218 -7.46 -2.85 24.71
C GLN A 218 -6.29 -3.70 24.17
N GLY A 219 -6.08 -3.74 22.85
CA GLY A 219 -5.02 -4.52 22.21
C GLY A 219 -3.71 -3.75 22.06
N LYS A 220 -2.61 -4.49 21.89
CA LYS A 220 -1.33 -3.92 21.48
C LYS A 220 -1.50 -3.15 20.17
N ARG A 221 -0.93 -1.96 20.10
CA ARG A 221 -0.98 -1.11 18.90
C ARG A 221 0.03 -1.64 17.91
N GLN A 222 -0.43 -2.38 16.92
CA GLN A 222 0.45 -3.01 15.94
C GLN A 222 -0.07 -2.80 14.53
N CYS A 223 0.88 -2.77 13.60
CA CYS A 223 0.60 -2.81 12.19
C CYS A 223 1.55 -3.74 11.46
N TYR A 224 1.12 -4.15 10.28
CA TYR A 224 1.67 -5.27 9.58
C TYR A 224 1.97 -4.89 8.13
N LEU A 225 3.10 -5.34 7.64
CA LEU A 225 3.56 -5.12 6.27
C LEU A 225 4.08 -6.42 5.69
N ALA A 226 3.70 -6.69 4.44
CA ALA A 226 4.39 -7.65 3.60
C ALA A 226 4.52 -7.13 2.17
N VAL A 227 5.59 -7.56 1.50
CA VAL A 227 5.88 -7.20 0.11
C VAL A 227 6.30 -8.45 -0.66
N VAL A 228 5.79 -8.61 -1.87
CA VAL A 228 6.17 -9.71 -2.75
C VAL A 228 6.31 -9.24 -4.20
N LEU A 229 7.28 -9.83 -4.89
CA LEU A 229 7.39 -9.77 -6.34
C LEU A 229 6.69 -11.00 -6.95
N ASN A 230 5.59 -10.77 -7.64
CA ASN A 230 4.92 -11.77 -8.46
C ASN A 230 5.51 -11.74 -9.87
N ASN A 231 6.11 -12.84 -10.30
CA ASN A 231 6.77 -12.91 -11.60
C ASN A 231 5.83 -13.41 -12.71
N ARG A 232 6.07 -12.93 -13.93
CA ARG A 232 5.48 -13.52 -15.14
C ARG A 232 5.85 -15.01 -15.26
N MET A 233 4.93 -15.80 -15.81
CA MET A 233 5.20 -17.19 -16.14
C MET A 233 5.99 -17.27 -17.45
N ASP A 234 7.19 -17.83 -17.40
CA ASP A 234 8.03 -18.03 -18.57
C ASP A 234 7.59 -19.27 -19.36
N SER A 235 7.11 -19.07 -20.59
CA SER A 235 6.62 -20.14 -21.46
C SER A 235 7.74 -21.07 -21.96
N GLU A 236 8.96 -20.55 -22.16
CA GLU A 236 10.14 -21.35 -22.55
C GLU A 236 10.50 -22.32 -21.42
N LYS A 237 10.64 -21.80 -20.20
CA LYS A 237 10.91 -22.63 -19.01
C LYS A 237 9.78 -23.60 -18.71
N TYR A 238 8.52 -23.20 -18.92
CA TYR A 238 7.39 -24.10 -18.78
C TYR A 238 7.50 -25.28 -19.76
N ARG A 239 7.85 -25.00 -21.02
CA ARG A 239 8.09 -26.02 -22.05
C ARG A 239 9.21 -26.97 -21.65
N GLU A 240 10.36 -26.47 -21.20
CA GLU A 240 11.49 -27.29 -20.72
C GLU A 240 11.08 -28.22 -19.57
N ARG A 241 10.32 -27.72 -18.59
CA ARG A 241 9.81 -28.53 -17.47
C ARG A 241 8.89 -29.65 -17.95
N LYS A 242 8.04 -29.37 -18.95
CA LYS A 242 7.15 -30.38 -19.54
C LYS A 242 7.94 -31.43 -20.30
N LEU A 243 8.95 -31.02 -21.05
CA LEU A 243 9.87 -31.93 -21.73
C LEU A 243 10.55 -32.89 -20.74
N ASN A 244 11.06 -32.37 -19.62
CA ASN A 244 11.66 -33.16 -18.56
C ASN A 244 10.67 -34.12 -17.87
N SER A 245 9.36 -33.86 -17.96
CA SER A 245 8.30 -34.76 -17.48
C SER A 245 7.79 -35.72 -18.57
N GLY A 246 8.45 -35.79 -19.73
CA GLY A 246 8.08 -36.66 -20.85
C GLY A 246 6.98 -36.10 -21.76
N LYS A 247 6.59 -34.82 -21.61
CA LYS A 247 5.59 -34.15 -22.45
C LYS A 247 6.24 -33.12 -23.37
N THR A 248 6.27 -33.41 -24.67
CA THR A 248 6.72 -32.45 -25.68
C THR A 248 5.61 -31.45 -25.99
N LEU A 249 5.94 -30.16 -26.01
CA LEU A 249 5.04 -29.06 -26.37
C LEU A 249 5.72 -28.17 -27.40
N SER A 250 5.00 -27.74 -28.42
CA SER A 250 5.41 -26.63 -29.28
C SER A 250 5.45 -25.31 -28.48
N ALA A 251 6.15 -24.30 -29.00
CA ALA A 251 6.21 -22.97 -28.37
C ALA A 251 4.81 -22.35 -28.22
N THR A 252 3.96 -22.48 -29.24
CA THR A 252 2.58 -21.97 -29.23
C THR A 252 1.71 -22.69 -28.20
N GLU A 253 1.82 -24.02 -28.08
CA GLU A 253 1.08 -24.78 -27.07
C GLU A 253 1.51 -24.40 -25.66
N ALA A 254 2.82 -24.20 -25.43
CA ALA A 254 3.32 -23.74 -24.13
C ALA A 254 2.75 -22.36 -23.74
N VAL A 255 2.69 -21.41 -24.68
CA VAL A 255 2.08 -20.09 -24.45
C VAL A 255 0.59 -20.22 -24.12
N ASN A 256 -0.14 -21.05 -24.86
CA ASN A 256 -1.58 -21.26 -24.63
C ASN A 256 -1.87 -21.92 -23.28
N GLU A 257 -1.09 -22.95 -22.89
CA GLU A 257 -1.22 -23.58 -21.57
C GLU A 257 -0.90 -22.60 -20.43
N VAL A 258 0.16 -21.79 -20.59
CA VAL A 258 0.49 -20.74 -19.61
C VAL A 258 -0.65 -19.73 -19.48
N GLN A 259 -1.21 -19.26 -20.60
CA GLN A 259 -2.36 -18.35 -20.57
C GLN A 259 -3.60 -18.96 -19.91
N ALA A 260 -3.87 -20.25 -20.15
CA ALA A 260 -4.96 -20.96 -19.48
C ALA A 260 -4.75 -21.06 -17.96
N ILE A 261 -3.51 -21.32 -17.51
CA ILE A 261 -3.17 -21.33 -16.09
C ILE A 261 -3.35 -19.95 -15.46
N ILE A 262 -2.84 -18.90 -16.10
CA ILE A 262 -2.95 -17.51 -15.63
C ILE A 262 -4.41 -17.11 -15.50
N ARG A 263 -5.21 -17.36 -16.54
CA ARG A 263 -6.65 -17.10 -16.54
C ARG A 263 -7.34 -17.80 -15.37
N LYS A 264 -7.09 -19.10 -15.19
CA LYS A 264 -7.68 -19.87 -14.10
C LYS A 264 -7.27 -19.32 -12.73
N ASN A 265 -6.01 -18.95 -12.54
CA ASN A 265 -5.54 -18.37 -11.28
C ASN A 265 -6.30 -17.07 -10.97
N TYR A 266 -6.43 -16.14 -11.91
CA TYR A 266 -7.16 -14.90 -11.64
C TYR A 266 -8.66 -15.11 -11.45
N GLU A 267 -9.28 -16.03 -12.20
CA GLU A 267 -10.71 -16.35 -12.05
C GLU A 267 -11.02 -17.06 -10.72
N ASP A 268 -10.12 -17.90 -10.23
CA ASP A 268 -10.28 -18.60 -8.95
C ASP A 268 -9.93 -17.69 -7.75
N GLU A 269 -8.90 -16.85 -7.88
CA GLU A 269 -8.24 -16.23 -6.73
C GLU A 269 -8.71 -14.79 -6.46
N ARG A 270 -9.15 -14.07 -7.49
CA ARG A 270 -9.53 -12.64 -7.41
C ARG A 270 -11.04 -12.44 -7.61
N PRO A 271 -11.69 -11.57 -6.83
CA PRO A 271 -13.05 -11.07 -7.10
C PRO A 271 -13.17 -10.43 -8.49
N GLU A 272 -14.37 -10.42 -9.06
CA GLU A 272 -14.62 -9.94 -10.43
C GLU A 272 -14.15 -8.49 -10.63
N GLU A 273 -14.39 -7.64 -9.64
CA GLU A 273 -14.04 -6.23 -9.65
C GLU A 273 -12.53 -5.96 -9.73
N GLU A 274 -11.69 -6.90 -9.27
CA GLU A 274 -10.22 -6.82 -9.30
C GLU A 274 -9.63 -7.38 -10.61
N ARG A 275 -10.33 -8.32 -11.28
CA ARG A 275 -9.79 -9.05 -12.45
C ARG A 275 -9.46 -8.15 -13.63
N PHE A 276 -10.12 -7.00 -13.72
CA PHE A 276 -9.97 -6.10 -14.85
C PHE A 276 -8.54 -5.57 -14.99
N PHE A 277 -7.89 -5.24 -13.86
CA PHE A 277 -6.52 -4.78 -13.82
C PHE A 277 -5.55 -5.76 -14.51
N PHE A 278 -5.84 -7.05 -14.43
CA PHE A 278 -5.00 -8.11 -14.96
C PHE A 278 -5.32 -8.50 -16.41
N LYS A 279 -6.25 -7.83 -17.10
CA LYS A 279 -6.57 -8.12 -18.51
C LYS A 279 -5.64 -7.37 -19.46
N SER A 280 -5.25 -8.04 -20.56
CA SER A 280 -4.41 -7.43 -21.61
C SER A 280 -5.15 -6.35 -22.42
N ASN A 281 -6.46 -6.53 -22.61
CA ASN A 281 -7.37 -5.55 -23.17
C ASN A 281 -8.76 -5.79 -22.58
N LYS A 282 -9.51 -4.71 -22.31
CA LYS A 282 -10.90 -4.78 -21.81
C LYS A 282 -11.82 -5.66 -22.65
N LYS A 283 -11.54 -5.78 -23.96
CA LYS A 283 -12.35 -6.55 -24.92
C LYS A 283 -11.89 -8.00 -25.09
N THR A 284 -10.73 -8.38 -24.57
CA THR A 284 -10.21 -9.75 -24.70
C THR A 284 -10.43 -10.54 -23.40
N SER A 285 -10.52 -11.86 -23.53
CA SER A 285 -10.50 -12.80 -22.39
C SER A 285 -9.08 -13.08 -21.89
N ASN A 286 -8.06 -12.49 -22.50
CA ASN A 286 -6.66 -12.78 -22.24
C ASN A 286 -6.12 -11.94 -21.08
N TYR A 287 -5.48 -12.61 -20.13
CA TYR A 287 -4.85 -11.98 -18.99
C TYR A 287 -3.40 -11.60 -19.32
N ASN A 288 -2.95 -10.47 -18.77
CA ASN A 288 -1.60 -9.99 -18.95
C ASN A 288 -0.63 -10.86 -18.14
N ASN A 289 0.36 -11.43 -18.83
CA ASN A 289 1.45 -12.19 -18.19
C ASN A 289 2.61 -11.25 -17.87
N ALA A 290 2.37 -10.32 -16.94
CA ALA A 290 3.35 -9.35 -16.49
C ALA A 290 3.77 -9.65 -15.04
N SER A 291 5.03 -9.37 -14.73
CA SER A 291 5.47 -9.31 -13.34
C SER A 291 4.87 -8.07 -12.66
N TYR A 292 4.64 -8.13 -11.36
CA TYR A 292 4.17 -7.01 -10.55
C TYR A 292 4.64 -7.14 -9.11
N ILE A 293 4.75 -6.01 -8.44
CA ILE A 293 5.08 -5.92 -7.02
C ILE A 293 3.78 -5.67 -6.28
N GLU A 294 3.54 -6.43 -5.23
CA GLU A 294 2.37 -6.30 -4.37
C GLU A 294 2.82 -5.98 -2.94
N PHE A 295 2.22 -4.93 -2.37
CA PHE A 295 2.40 -4.51 -0.99
C PHE A 295 1.08 -4.70 -0.26
N THR A 296 1.10 -5.22 0.95
CA THR A 296 -0.06 -5.25 1.83
C THR A 296 0.29 -4.63 3.16
N PHE A 297 -0.50 -3.64 3.56
CA PHE A 297 -0.46 -3.00 4.87
C PHE A 297 -1.75 -3.29 5.62
N LEU A 298 -1.63 -3.56 6.91
CA LEU A 298 -2.77 -3.95 7.74
C LEU A 298 -2.64 -3.48 9.19
N ASP A 299 -3.76 -3.07 9.77
CA ASP A 299 -3.96 -2.95 11.21
C ASP A 299 -5.34 -3.42 11.68
N PHE A 300 -5.48 -3.60 12.99
CA PHE A 300 -6.74 -3.92 13.65
C PHE A 300 -7.25 -2.77 14.53
N GLY A 301 -6.97 -1.53 14.16
CA GLY A 301 -7.48 -0.32 14.80
C GLY A 301 -8.97 -0.09 14.55
N VAL A 302 -9.46 1.14 14.74
CA VAL A 302 -10.90 1.45 14.56
C VAL A 302 -11.34 1.56 13.10
N GLY A 303 -10.40 1.65 12.16
CA GLY A 303 -10.67 1.77 10.73
C GLY A 303 -10.91 3.20 10.25
N ILE A 304 -10.64 3.43 8.97
CA ILE A 304 -10.83 4.72 8.30
C ILE A 304 -12.28 5.22 8.43
N PRO A 305 -13.32 4.41 8.11
CA PRO A 305 -14.71 4.87 8.16
C PRO A 305 -15.12 5.37 9.54
N ALA A 306 -14.70 4.72 10.62
CA ALA A 306 -15.02 5.17 11.97
C ALA A 306 -14.46 6.57 12.26
N THR A 307 -13.23 6.86 11.79
CA THR A 307 -12.56 8.14 12.06
C THR A 307 -13.02 9.29 11.18
N LEU A 308 -13.46 9.03 9.95
CA LEU A 308 -13.83 10.07 8.99
C LEU A 308 -15.34 10.27 8.81
N ARG A 309 -16.20 9.39 9.35
CA ARG A 309 -17.66 9.43 9.12
C ARG A 309 -18.31 10.79 9.34
N ARG A 310 -17.96 11.47 10.44
CA ARG A 310 -18.51 12.80 10.75
C ARG A 310 -18.10 13.82 9.70
N GLN A 311 -16.79 13.92 9.43
CA GLN A 311 -16.25 14.86 8.45
C GLN A 311 -16.82 14.60 7.05
N TYR A 312 -16.90 13.34 6.64
CA TYR A 312 -17.51 12.93 5.37
C TYR A 312 -18.96 13.42 5.22
N ARG A 313 -19.80 13.23 6.25
CA ARG A 313 -21.20 13.65 6.23
C ARG A 313 -21.38 15.17 6.15
N ASP A 314 -20.42 15.92 6.69
CA ASP A 314 -20.42 17.39 6.61
C ASP A 314 -19.91 17.87 5.25
N ASP A 315 -18.85 17.24 4.73
CA ASP A 315 -18.19 17.65 3.49
C ASP A 315 -18.96 17.25 2.23
N ILE A 316 -19.71 16.15 2.24
CA ILE A 316 -20.48 15.72 1.06
C ILE A 316 -21.67 16.64 0.74
N LYS A 317 -22.00 17.58 1.63
CA LYS A 317 -22.95 18.65 1.36
C LYS A 317 -22.36 19.75 0.47
N LYS A 318 -21.03 19.77 0.28
CA LYS A 318 -20.31 20.78 -0.51
C LYS A 318 -20.14 20.30 -1.95
N GLU A 319 -20.63 21.09 -2.89
CA GLU A 319 -20.66 20.73 -4.32
C GLU A 319 -19.26 20.44 -4.91
N ASN A 320 -18.24 21.18 -4.46
CA ASN A 320 -16.85 21.00 -4.90
C ASN A 320 -16.25 19.65 -4.47
N ILE A 321 -16.72 19.06 -3.38
CA ILE A 321 -16.31 17.72 -2.94
C ILE A 321 -17.04 16.65 -3.75
N VAL A 322 -18.35 16.79 -3.94
CA VAL A 322 -19.16 15.84 -4.71
C VAL A 322 -18.64 15.67 -6.14
N LYS A 323 -18.18 16.76 -6.77
CA LYS A 323 -17.58 16.74 -8.12
C LYS A 323 -16.28 15.93 -8.23
N GLN A 324 -15.60 15.65 -7.11
CA GLN A 324 -14.36 14.87 -7.07
C GLN A 324 -14.58 13.38 -6.80
N LEU A 325 -15.83 12.97 -6.55
CA LEU A 325 -16.19 11.59 -6.25
C LEU A 325 -16.68 10.88 -7.52
N SER A 326 -16.58 9.56 -7.51
CA SER A 326 -16.98 8.70 -8.62
C SER A 326 -18.48 8.76 -8.89
N ILE A 327 -18.84 8.44 -10.14
CA ILE A 327 -20.24 8.40 -10.59
C ILE A 327 -21.06 7.41 -9.76
N ASP A 328 -20.44 6.28 -9.38
CA ASP A 328 -21.08 5.23 -8.59
C ASP A 328 -21.11 5.52 -7.09
N HIS A 329 -20.51 6.63 -6.60
CA HIS A 329 -20.36 6.95 -5.18
C HIS A 329 -21.66 6.79 -4.41
N ASN A 330 -22.73 7.47 -4.83
CA ASN A 330 -24.02 7.47 -4.13
C ASN A 330 -24.72 6.09 -4.09
N SER A 331 -24.31 5.15 -4.95
CA SER A 331 -24.84 3.80 -4.99
C SER A 331 -24.09 2.82 -4.08
N ALA A 332 -22.93 3.20 -3.56
CA ALA A 332 -22.08 2.36 -2.72
C ALA A 332 -22.50 2.40 -1.24
N TYR A 333 -22.08 1.38 -0.48
CA TYR A 333 -22.26 1.33 0.96
C TYR A 333 -21.53 2.52 1.65
N GLU A 334 -22.03 3.01 2.80
CA GLU A 334 -21.46 4.20 3.48
C GLU A 334 -19.97 4.05 3.77
N ASP A 335 -19.52 2.91 4.27
CA ASP A 335 -18.10 2.72 4.59
C ASP A 335 -17.23 2.73 3.33
N SER A 336 -17.70 2.17 2.21
CA SER A 336 -16.99 2.25 0.92
C SER A 336 -16.95 3.68 0.38
N ARG A 337 -18.03 4.46 0.57
CA ARG A 337 -18.06 5.88 0.22
C ARG A 337 -17.08 6.71 1.05
N ILE A 338 -16.99 6.44 2.35
CA ILE A 338 -16.02 7.10 3.23
C ILE A 338 -14.59 6.70 2.84
N LEU A 339 -14.37 5.44 2.45
CA LEU A 339 -13.08 5.00 1.95
C LEU A 339 -12.68 5.75 0.67
N GLU A 340 -13.55 5.89 -0.33
CA GLU A 340 -13.24 6.72 -1.50
C GLU A 340 -12.91 8.16 -1.10
N TYR A 341 -13.73 8.76 -0.24
CA TYR A 341 -13.52 10.12 0.27
C TYR A 341 -12.15 10.26 0.97
N ALA A 342 -11.68 9.25 1.69
CA ALA A 342 -10.39 9.26 2.39
C ALA A 342 -9.17 9.44 1.46
N PHE A 343 -9.33 9.17 0.17
CA PHE A 343 -8.29 9.36 -0.85
C PHE A 343 -8.38 10.73 -1.55
N LEU A 344 -9.29 11.62 -1.16
CA LEU A 344 -9.29 13.01 -1.61
C LEU A 344 -8.21 13.82 -0.90
N LEU A 345 -7.67 14.84 -1.58
CA LEU A 345 -6.61 15.70 -1.03
C LEU A 345 -7.01 16.37 0.30
N HIS A 346 -8.29 16.71 0.47
CA HIS A 346 -8.80 17.47 1.61
C HIS A 346 -9.31 16.64 2.77
N SER A 347 -9.42 15.33 2.62
CA SER A 347 -10.00 14.46 3.65
C SER A 347 -9.01 14.02 4.72
N SER A 348 -7.72 14.34 4.57
CA SER A 348 -6.69 14.04 5.56
C SER A 348 -6.99 14.73 6.91
N ARG A 349 -6.81 13.99 8.01
CA ARG A 349 -6.88 14.54 9.40
C ARG A 349 -5.85 15.63 9.65
N LEU A 350 -4.76 15.61 8.89
CA LEU A 350 -3.77 16.68 8.81
C LEU A 350 -3.84 17.23 7.39
N PRO A 351 -4.78 18.12 7.11
CA PRO A 351 -4.94 18.67 5.77
C PRO A 351 -3.66 19.42 5.38
N PHE A 352 -3.39 19.41 4.09
CA PHE A 352 -2.14 19.88 3.46
C PHE A 352 -1.79 21.35 3.75
N ASP A 353 -2.72 22.09 4.35
CA ASP A 353 -2.68 23.51 4.73
C ASP A 353 -2.46 23.76 6.24
N LYS A 354 -2.22 22.73 7.06
CA LYS A 354 -2.06 22.85 8.53
C LYS A 354 -0.85 22.07 9.08
N ASN A 355 -0.25 22.60 10.16
CA ASN A 355 0.83 21.98 10.96
C ASN A 355 2.18 21.79 10.24
N ILE A 356 2.51 22.72 9.34
CA ILE A 356 3.73 22.67 8.50
C ILE A 356 5.02 22.97 9.31
N GLU A 357 4.94 23.53 10.52
CA GLU A 357 6.11 23.71 11.39
C GLU A 357 6.67 22.41 11.96
N VAL A 358 5.79 21.49 12.37
CA VAL A 358 6.15 20.27 13.08
C VAL A 358 6.73 19.22 12.13
N GLN A 359 6.63 19.43 10.81
CA GLN A 359 6.94 18.39 9.84
C GLN A 359 8.07 18.82 8.92
N ALA A 360 9.19 18.10 8.98
CA ALA A 360 10.31 18.24 8.03
C ALA A 360 9.88 17.96 6.58
N TYR A 361 8.81 17.18 6.40
CA TYR A 361 8.20 16.84 5.12
C TYR A 361 6.68 16.94 5.22
N VAL A 362 6.04 17.59 4.26
CA VAL A 362 4.58 17.81 4.22
C VAL A 362 3.85 16.46 4.30
N PRO A 363 2.90 16.25 5.24
CA PRO A 363 2.16 15.00 5.34
C PRO A 363 1.29 14.86 4.10
N ARG A 364 1.42 13.75 3.37
CA ARG A 364 0.84 13.61 2.04
C ARG A 364 -0.51 12.90 2.06
N GLY A 365 -0.84 12.12 3.09
CA GLY A 365 -2.14 11.46 3.19
C GLY A 365 -2.37 10.46 2.04
N LEU A 366 -3.55 9.84 2.03
CA LEU A 366 -3.85 8.76 1.08
C LEU A 366 -3.99 9.24 -0.37
N TYR A 367 -4.27 10.53 -0.62
CA TYR A 367 -4.31 11.09 -1.98
C TYR A 367 -3.00 10.88 -2.75
N PHE A 368 -1.87 11.16 -2.12
CA PHE A 368 -0.58 11.04 -2.81
C PHE A 368 -0.20 9.59 -3.05
N LEU A 369 -0.63 8.69 -2.16
CA LEU A 369 -0.48 7.26 -2.37
C LEU A 369 -1.21 6.83 -3.65
N VAL A 370 -2.49 7.19 -3.79
CA VAL A 370 -3.26 6.81 -4.98
C VAL A 370 -2.76 7.51 -6.25
N ASP A 371 -2.30 8.76 -6.15
CA ASP A 371 -1.69 9.46 -7.29
C ASP A 371 -0.39 8.77 -7.76
N ILE A 372 0.47 8.40 -6.81
CA ILE A 372 1.67 7.63 -7.10
C ILE A 372 1.33 6.34 -7.83
N VAL A 373 0.38 5.56 -7.31
CA VAL A 373 0.00 4.27 -7.90
C VAL A 373 -0.57 4.47 -9.31
N ARG A 374 -1.33 5.56 -9.52
CA ARG A 374 -1.81 5.98 -10.85
C ARG A 374 -0.68 6.24 -11.84
N ARG A 375 0.40 6.93 -11.45
CA ARG A 375 1.56 7.19 -12.33
C ARG A 375 2.24 5.91 -12.82
N TYR A 376 2.20 4.86 -12.01
CA TYR A 376 2.71 3.53 -12.37
C TYR A 376 1.69 2.63 -13.06
N SER A 377 0.48 3.14 -13.38
CA SER A 377 -0.61 2.34 -13.94
C SER A 377 -0.96 1.14 -13.05
N GLY A 378 -0.85 1.31 -11.73
CA GLY A 378 -1.08 0.27 -10.74
C GLY A 378 -2.52 0.18 -10.25
N MET A 379 -2.71 -0.55 -9.15
CA MET A 379 -4.00 -0.70 -8.47
C MET A 379 -3.85 -0.50 -6.96
N VAL A 380 -4.83 0.15 -6.34
CA VAL A 380 -4.97 0.23 -4.88
C VAL A 380 -6.28 -0.45 -4.48
N ILE A 381 -6.23 -1.32 -3.48
CA ILE A 381 -7.40 -1.92 -2.84
C ILE A 381 -7.37 -1.47 -1.38
N ALA A 382 -8.42 -0.79 -0.92
CA ALA A 382 -8.56 -0.39 0.47
C ALA A 382 -9.82 -1.02 1.07
N ARG A 383 -9.65 -1.69 2.20
CA ARG A 383 -10.70 -2.36 2.98
C ARG A 383 -10.67 -1.85 4.40
N SER A 384 -11.83 -1.52 4.96
CA SER A 384 -11.95 -1.14 6.35
C SER A 384 -13.41 -1.20 6.79
N ASN A 385 -13.65 -1.71 8.00
CA ASN A 385 -15.00 -1.97 8.51
C ASN A 385 -15.85 -2.73 7.47
N GLU A 386 -16.97 -2.18 7.04
CA GLU A 386 -17.90 -2.83 6.11
C GLU A 386 -17.74 -2.35 4.68
N GLY A 387 -16.63 -1.64 4.40
CA GLY A 387 -16.33 -1.03 3.12
C GLY A 387 -15.12 -1.63 2.42
N LYS A 388 -15.16 -1.60 1.09
CA LYS A 388 -14.04 -1.90 0.20
C LYS A 388 -14.13 -1.01 -1.05
N VAL A 389 -13.01 -0.39 -1.41
CA VAL A 389 -12.87 0.44 -2.62
C VAL A 389 -11.61 0.01 -3.39
N ILE A 390 -11.70 0.04 -4.71
CA ILE A 390 -10.60 -0.31 -5.61
C ILE A 390 -10.36 0.88 -6.54
N PHE A 391 -9.10 1.27 -6.67
CA PHE A 391 -8.64 2.25 -7.65
C PHE A 391 -7.78 1.53 -8.69
N ASP A 392 -8.30 1.39 -9.90
CA ASP A 392 -7.67 0.64 -11.00
C ASP A 392 -7.19 1.59 -12.11
N PHE A 393 -5.86 1.75 -12.23
CA PHE A 393 -5.22 2.65 -13.19
C PHE A 393 -4.64 1.94 -14.42
N SER A 394 -5.02 0.67 -14.66
CA SER A 394 -4.58 -0.09 -15.83
C SER A 394 -4.89 0.60 -17.17
N ASP A 395 -5.93 1.44 -17.20
CA ASP A 395 -6.40 2.17 -18.39
C ASP A 395 -5.71 3.51 -18.65
N ASN A 396 -4.74 3.91 -17.81
CA ASN A 396 -4.06 5.21 -17.89
C ASN A 396 -5.01 6.42 -17.87
N SER A 397 -6.18 6.31 -17.24
CA SER A 397 -7.04 7.47 -17.01
C SER A 397 -6.27 8.51 -16.19
N LYS A 398 -6.34 9.77 -16.62
CA LYS A 398 -5.73 10.88 -15.87
C LYS A 398 -6.49 11.22 -14.60
N GLU A 399 -7.79 10.93 -14.57
CA GLU A 399 -8.69 11.32 -13.47
C GLU A 399 -8.93 10.14 -12.52
N ILE A 400 -8.61 10.34 -11.22
CA ILE A 400 -8.71 9.30 -10.19
C ILE A 400 -10.14 8.79 -10.03
N PHE A 401 -11.13 9.68 -9.98
CA PHE A 401 -12.53 9.33 -9.73
C PHE A 401 -13.16 8.44 -10.83
N LYS A 402 -12.57 8.42 -12.04
CA LYS A 402 -12.99 7.52 -13.13
C LYS A 402 -12.47 6.09 -12.99
N CYS A 403 -11.51 5.88 -12.10
CA CYS A 403 -10.86 4.59 -11.86
C CYS A 403 -11.40 3.85 -10.63
N VAL A 404 -12.38 4.45 -9.94
CA VAL A 404 -12.95 3.91 -8.70
C VAL A 404 -13.95 2.81 -9.01
N ARG A 405 -13.83 1.71 -8.28
CA ARG A 405 -14.77 0.59 -8.29
C ARG A 405 -15.11 0.22 -6.87
N PHE A 406 -16.37 -0.14 -6.66
CA PHE A 406 -16.85 -0.63 -5.37
C PHE A 406 -17.08 -2.13 -5.44
N SER A 407 -16.61 -2.84 -4.42
CA SER A 407 -16.98 -4.23 -4.22
C SER A 407 -18.48 -4.28 -3.90
N THR A 408 -19.24 -5.03 -4.69
CA THR A 408 -20.68 -5.28 -4.51
C THR A 408 -21.54 -4.02 -4.29
N LYS A 409 -22.03 -3.41 -5.38
CA LYS A 409 -22.92 -2.23 -5.32
C LYS A 409 -24.08 -2.49 -4.33
N LYS A 410 -24.17 -1.65 -3.28
CA LYS A 410 -25.17 -1.68 -2.17
C LYS A 410 -25.06 -2.81 -1.12
N GLN A 411 -24.15 -3.77 -1.23
CA GLN A 411 -24.03 -4.81 -0.19
C GLN A 411 -23.08 -4.36 0.93
N LYS A 412 -23.46 -4.71 2.15
CA LYS A 412 -22.64 -4.56 3.35
C LYS A 412 -21.67 -5.74 3.41
N LEU A 413 -20.37 -5.46 3.35
CA LEU A 413 -19.36 -6.49 3.53
C LEU A 413 -19.27 -6.91 5.00
N PRO A 414 -18.72 -8.10 5.30
CA PRO A 414 -18.41 -8.50 6.67
C PRO A 414 -17.50 -7.46 7.35
N PHE A 415 -17.82 -7.13 8.60
CA PHE A 415 -17.07 -6.15 9.38
C PHE A 415 -15.61 -6.58 9.51
N PHE A 416 -14.72 -5.82 8.88
CA PHE A 416 -13.28 -5.95 8.98
C PHE A 416 -12.75 -5.04 10.09
N GLN A 417 -12.11 -5.61 11.10
CA GLN A 417 -11.49 -4.81 12.14
C GLN A 417 -10.29 -4.04 11.57
N GLY A 418 -10.29 -2.71 11.68
CA GLY A 418 -9.16 -1.87 11.26
C GLY A 418 -9.14 -1.57 9.77
N THR A 419 -7.94 -1.48 9.19
CA THR A 419 -7.73 -1.09 7.80
C THR A 419 -6.72 -2.02 7.14
N MET A 420 -7.02 -2.42 5.91
CA MET A 420 -6.09 -3.14 5.04
C MET A 420 -5.98 -2.39 3.71
N ILE A 421 -4.75 -2.09 3.28
CA ILE A 421 -4.46 -1.46 1.99
C ILE A 421 -3.48 -2.33 1.23
N THR A 422 -3.89 -2.78 0.05
CA THR A 422 -3.07 -3.52 -0.90
C THR A 422 -2.73 -2.63 -2.09
N ILE A 423 -1.46 -2.58 -2.48
CA ILE A 423 -0.99 -1.85 -3.66
C ILE A 423 -0.35 -2.84 -4.62
N ILE A 424 -0.72 -2.75 -5.90
CA ILE A 424 -0.16 -3.56 -6.97
C ILE A 424 0.46 -2.66 -8.04
N LEU A 425 1.76 -2.79 -8.27
CA LEU A 425 2.52 -2.03 -9.27
C LEU A 425 3.03 -2.97 -10.36
N PRO A 426 2.65 -2.79 -11.64
CA PRO A 426 3.17 -3.62 -12.71
C PRO A 426 4.64 -3.29 -12.98
N ALA A 427 5.42 -4.32 -13.28
CA ALA A 427 6.78 -4.16 -13.79
C ALA A 427 6.73 -3.52 -15.19
N LYS A 428 7.48 -2.43 -15.41
CA LYS A 428 7.54 -1.74 -16.71
C LYS A 428 8.90 -1.96 -17.36
N LYS A 429 8.93 -2.18 -18.69
CA LYS A 429 10.17 -2.32 -19.46
C LYS A 429 10.92 -1.00 -19.65
N ASP A 430 10.20 0.11 -19.56
CA ASP A 430 10.75 1.46 -19.67
C ASP A 430 10.74 2.13 -18.29
N GLY A 431 11.87 2.69 -17.90
CA GLY A 431 12.02 3.39 -16.64
C GLY A 431 11.19 4.64 -16.63
N ILE A 432 10.24 4.71 -15.71
CA ILE A 432 9.73 6.02 -15.36
C ILE A 432 10.79 6.63 -14.44
N LEU A 433 11.67 7.45 -15.01
CA LEU A 433 12.44 8.46 -14.26
C LEU A 433 11.44 9.45 -13.66
N LEU A 434 10.75 9.02 -12.62
CA LEU A 434 10.10 9.93 -11.71
C LEU A 434 11.21 10.33 -10.76
N ASN A 435 11.74 11.54 -10.88
CA ASN A 435 11.99 12.28 -9.65
C ASN A 435 10.59 12.65 -9.14
N ALA A 436 10.34 12.63 -7.82
CA ALA A 436 9.05 13.08 -7.28
C ALA A 436 8.67 14.50 -7.75
N VAL A 437 9.66 15.24 -8.25
CA VAL A 437 9.63 16.61 -8.78
C VAL A 437 9.38 16.70 -10.29
N GLN A 438 9.70 15.69 -11.11
CA GLN A 438 9.62 15.79 -12.57
C GLN A 438 8.40 15.04 -13.12
N HIS A 439 7.33 15.77 -13.34
CA HIS A 439 6.33 15.38 -14.34
C HIS A 439 6.90 15.68 -15.73
N LYS A 440 7.03 14.66 -16.58
CA LYS A 440 6.99 14.93 -18.03
C LYS A 440 5.58 15.43 -18.30
N ILE A 441 5.38 16.74 -18.25
CA ILE A 441 4.17 17.37 -18.79
C ILE A 441 4.13 16.86 -20.23
N PRO A 442 3.14 16.03 -20.61
CA PRO A 442 2.97 15.76 -22.02
C PRO A 442 2.65 17.12 -22.60
N TYR A 443 3.60 17.69 -23.36
CA TYR A 443 3.36 18.83 -24.23
C TYR A 443 2.40 18.36 -25.34
N GLY A 444 1.19 17.95 -24.97
CA GLY A 444 0.05 18.03 -25.84
C GLY A 444 -0.07 19.51 -26.12
N ARG A 445 0.13 19.89 -27.38
CA ARG A 445 0.04 21.26 -27.89
C ARG A 445 -1.12 21.96 -27.17
N VAL A 446 -0.81 22.80 -26.18
CA VAL A 446 -1.79 23.69 -25.58
C VAL A 446 -2.09 24.71 -26.68
N LYS A 447 -3.08 24.40 -27.52
CA LYS A 447 -3.54 25.24 -28.62
C LYS A 447 -4.42 26.40 -28.14
N THR A 448 -4.65 26.51 -26.83
CA THR A 448 -5.46 27.57 -26.22
C THR A 448 -4.53 28.57 -25.51
N GLN A 449 -4.78 29.87 -25.70
CA GLN A 449 -4.17 30.93 -24.89
C GLN A 449 -4.48 30.64 -23.42
N ALA A 450 -3.53 30.05 -22.69
CA ALA A 450 -3.66 29.89 -21.24
C ALA A 450 -3.67 31.29 -20.62
N SER A 451 -4.64 31.56 -19.74
CA SER A 451 -4.67 32.83 -19.02
C SER A 451 -3.57 32.85 -17.96
N PHE A 452 -2.95 34.01 -17.73
CA PHE A 452 -1.97 34.16 -16.65
C PHE A 452 -2.68 34.60 -15.37
N LYS A 453 -2.33 33.98 -14.26
CA LYS A 453 -2.81 34.34 -12.91
C LYS A 453 -1.61 34.70 -12.06
N TYR A 454 -1.69 35.75 -11.24
CA TYR A 454 -0.54 36.24 -10.48
C TYR A 454 -0.77 36.09 -8.97
N ILE A 455 0.24 35.59 -8.27
CA ILE A 455 0.25 35.45 -6.82
C ILE A 455 1.55 36.06 -6.28
N SER A 456 1.44 37.14 -5.53
CA SER A 456 2.55 37.69 -4.73
C SER A 456 2.63 36.97 -3.39
N ILE A 457 3.77 36.34 -3.10
CA ILE A 457 4.02 35.68 -1.80
C ILE A 457 4.17 36.72 -0.69
N ALA A 458 4.83 37.86 -0.96
CA ALA A 458 4.98 38.94 0.01
C ALA A 458 3.62 39.50 0.47
N SER A 459 2.65 39.63 -0.45
CA SER A 459 1.28 40.02 -0.10
C SER A 459 0.63 39.01 0.84
N LEU A 460 0.73 37.71 0.55
CA LEU A 460 0.15 36.67 1.41
C LEU A 460 0.77 36.66 2.81
N ILE A 461 2.08 36.91 2.92
CA ILE A 461 2.78 37.03 4.21
C ILE A 461 2.30 38.27 4.97
N SER A 462 2.13 39.40 4.29
CA SER A 462 1.60 40.63 4.89
C SER A 462 0.18 40.41 5.42
N ASP A 463 -0.69 39.79 4.62
CA ASP A 463 -2.07 39.46 5.00
C ASP A 463 -2.10 38.54 6.23
N ALA A 464 -1.21 37.54 6.28
CA ALA A 464 -1.07 36.65 7.42
C ALA A 464 -0.67 37.40 8.70
N LYS A 465 0.30 38.32 8.59
CA LYS A 465 0.76 39.13 9.73
C LYS A 465 -0.31 40.10 10.23
N GLN A 466 -1.12 40.67 9.34
CA GLN A 466 -2.19 41.59 9.70
C GLN A 466 -3.42 40.89 10.30
N SER A 467 -3.72 39.68 9.83
CA SER A 467 -4.89 38.91 10.26
C SER A 467 -4.68 38.17 11.60
N LEU A 468 -3.44 38.11 12.08
CA LEU A 468 -3.05 37.46 13.33
C LEU A 468 -2.72 38.50 14.40
N ILE A 469 -3.02 38.18 15.66
CA ILE A 469 -2.78 39.09 16.80
C ILE A 469 -1.26 39.32 16.94
N ALA A 470 -0.86 40.55 17.26
CA ALA A 470 0.54 40.86 17.56
C ALA A 470 1.07 39.91 18.66
N GLY A 471 2.12 39.13 18.35
CA GLY A 471 2.66 38.09 19.23
C GLY A 471 2.23 36.65 18.90
N SER A 472 1.44 36.44 17.85
CA SER A 472 1.14 35.09 17.32
C SER A 472 2.41 34.29 17.02
N ALA A 473 2.41 33.02 17.43
CA ALA A 473 3.51 32.11 17.15
C ALA A 473 3.72 31.98 15.62
N PRO A 474 4.98 31.87 15.14
CA PRO A 474 5.29 31.66 13.72
C PRO A 474 4.44 30.58 13.02
N VAL A 475 4.06 29.52 13.76
CA VAL A 475 3.16 28.43 13.31
C VAL A 475 1.87 28.96 12.70
N GLN A 476 1.26 29.96 13.35
CA GLN A 476 -0.03 30.49 12.96
C GLN A 476 0.07 31.28 11.65
N ILE A 477 1.17 32.03 11.48
CA ILE A 477 1.48 32.77 10.26
C ILE A 477 1.64 31.80 9.09
N TYR A 478 2.35 30.69 9.29
CA TYR A 478 2.55 29.70 8.23
C TYR A 478 1.26 29.00 7.85
N ASN A 479 0.47 28.52 8.82
CA ASN A 479 -0.81 27.88 8.53
C ASN A 479 -1.73 28.83 7.72
N TYR A 480 -1.78 30.11 8.08
CA TYR A 480 -2.55 31.11 7.34
C TYR A 480 -2.03 31.27 5.91
N LEU A 481 -0.71 31.46 5.75
CA LEU A 481 -0.06 31.60 4.45
C LEU A 481 -0.38 30.45 3.49
N PHE A 482 -0.26 29.20 3.96
CA PHE A 482 -0.53 28.01 3.15
C PHE A 482 -2.02 27.84 2.87
N GLN A 483 -2.91 28.19 3.81
CA GLN A 483 -4.36 28.23 3.56
C GLN A 483 -4.71 29.23 2.47
N SER A 484 -4.20 30.47 2.55
CA SER A 484 -4.44 31.51 1.55
C SER A 484 -3.87 31.14 0.19
N LEU A 485 -2.67 30.57 0.14
CA LEU A 485 -2.08 30.05 -1.09
C LEU A 485 -2.96 28.94 -1.69
N ASN A 486 -3.42 27.99 -0.88
CA ASN A 486 -4.31 26.92 -1.32
C ASN A 486 -5.62 27.45 -1.91
N SER A 487 -6.28 28.38 -1.21
CA SER A 487 -7.53 28.95 -1.69
C SER A 487 -7.36 29.64 -3.05
N LYS A 488 -6.27 30.41 -3.24
CA LYS A 488 -5.97 31.03 -4.55
C LYS A 488 -5.70 29.98 -5.64
N LEU A 489 -4.92 28.95 -5.33
CA LEU A 489 -4.63 27.88 -6.28
C LEU A 489 -5.90 27.07 -6.66
N GLN A 490 -6.80 26.83 -5.71
CA GLN A 490 -8.09 26.19 -5.97
C GLN A 490 -8.98 27.03 -6.87
N GLU A 491 -9.04 28.35 -6.65
CA GLU A 491 -9.79 29.28 -7.49
C GLU A 491 -9.30 29.23 -8.95
N TYR A 492 -7.98 29.18 -9.14
CA TYR A 492 -7.35 29.20 -10.47
C TYR A 492 -7.43 27.85 -11.20
N ASN A 493 -7.71 26.77 -10.48
CA ASN A 493 -7.93 25.44 -11.05
C ASN A 493 -9.25 25.33 -11.85
N THR A 494 -10.12 26.34 -11.80
CA THR A 494 -11.37 26.35 -12.57
C THR A 494 -11.19 26.49 -14.09
N SER A 495 -10.01 26.93 -14.55
CA SER A 495 -9.73 27.12 -15.98
C SER A 495 -8.24 26.88 -16.31
N PRO A 496 -7.90 26.46 -17.54
CA PRO A 496 -6.52 26.31 -17.97
C PRO A 496 -5.76 27.64 -17.84
N SER A 497 -4.86 27.73 -16.89
CA SER A 497 -4.09 28.93 -16.59
C SER A 497 -2.64 28.61 -16.25
N ILE A 498 -1.77 29.62 -16.32
CA ILE A 498 -0.40 29.56 -15.82
C ILE A 498 -0.32 30.49 -14.61
N VAL A 499 0.10 29.97 -13.46
CA VAL A 499 0.28 30.78 -12.25
C VAL A 499 1.68 31.37 -12.22
N LEU A 500 1.79 32.69 -12.13
CA LEU A 500 3.01 33.43 -11.86
C LEU A 500 3.12 33.62 -10.35
N LEU A 501 4.05 32.90 -9.71
CA LEU A 501 4.32 32.98 -8.27
C LEU A 501 5.54 33.87 -8.04
N ASP A 502 5.31 35.05 -7.48
CA ASP A 502 6.34 36.07 -7.29
C ASP A 502 6.81 36.16 -5.85
N PHE A 503 8.12 35.93 -5.68
CA PHE A 503 8.82 35.96 -4.39
C PHE A 503 9.51 37.30 -4.12
N ALA A 504 9.35 38.31 -4.99
CA ALA A 504 9.88 39.64 -4.75
C ALA A 504 9.43 40.20 -3.38
N GLY A 505 10.38 40.67 -2.58
CA GLY A 505 10.13 41.23 -1.25
C GLY A 505 9.91 40.18 -0.14
N CYS A 506 10.20 38.91 -0.39
CA CYS A 506 10.29 37.89 0.65
C CYS A 506 11.74 37.80 1.16
N ASP A 507 11.95 37.94 2.48
CA ASP A 507 13.28 37.88 3.12
C ASP A 507 13.36 36.77 4.20
N ASN A 508 12.63 35.65 4.03
CA ASN A 508 12.57 34.59 5.05
C ASN A 508 12.89 33.19 4.50
N SER A 509 14.20 32.87 4.47
CA SER A 509 14.75 31.64 3.89
C SER A 509 14.11 30.33 4.37
N VAL A 510 13.55 30.29 5.58
CA VAL A 510 12.87 29.11 6.13
C VAL A 510 11.45 28.96 5.58
N ILE A 511 10.72 30.06 5.44
CA ILE A 511 9.39 30.07 4.81
C ILE A 511 9.52 29.68 3.34
N ASP A 512 10.53 30.22 2.67
CA ASP A 512 10.73 30.06 1.23
C ASP A 512 11.01 28.60 0.87
N GLN A 513 11.89 27.92 1.63
CA GLN A 513 12.13 26.47 1.49
C GLN A 513 10.83 25.65 1.60
N LYS A 514 9.98 25.98 2.58
CA LYS A 514 8.72 25.26 2.80
C LYS A 514 7.70 25.55 1.71
N ILE A 515 7.63 26.77 1.19
CA ILE A 515 6.77 27.11 0.05
C ILE A 515 7.26 26.41 -1.21
N TYR A 516 8.56 26.40 -1.51
CA TYR A 516 9.09 25.66 -2.65
C TYR A 516 8.79 24.18 -2.54
N TYR A 517 9.09 23.58 -1.38
CA TYR A 517 8.78 22.19 -1.12
C TYR A 517 7.28 21.92 -1.29
N TYR A 518 6.41 22.78 -0.77
CA TYR A 518 4.96 22.69 -0.93
C TYR A 518 4.53 22.75 -2.40
N LEU A 519 5.02 23.73 -3.16
CA LEU A 519 4.67 23.94 -4.58
C LEU A 519 5.12 22.76 -5.45
N CYS A 520 6.29 22.18 -5.17
CA CYS A 520 6.78 21.01 -5.87
C CYS A 520 5.96 19.75 -5.60
N ASN A 521 5.16 19.71 -4.52
CA ASN A 521 4.36 18.54 -4.16
C ASN A 521 2.86 18.75 -4.35
N THR A 522 2.37 20.00 -4.37
CA THR A 522 0.93 20.24 -4.44
C THR A 522 0.35 19.84 -5.80
N PRO A 523 -0.71 19.02 -5.86
CA PRO A 523 -1.35 18.65 -7.12
C PRO A 523 -1.99 19.84 -7.84
N TYR A 524 -2.27 20.95 -7.13
CA TYR A 524 -2.76 22.17 -7.76
C TYR A 524 -1.81 22.75 -8.78
N ILE A 525 -0.51 22.63 -8.54
CA ILE A 525 0.52 23.07 -9.48
C ILE A 525 0.90 21.96 -10.45
N ASN A 526 1.08 20.74 -9.92
CA ASN A 526 1.64 19.64 -10.70
C ASN A 526 0.67 19.01 -11.71
N GLU A 527 -0.64 19.02 -11.44
CA GLU A 527 -1.63 18.36 -12.29
C GLU A 527 -2.49 19.33 -13.09
N ASN A 528 -2.78 20.48 -12.49
CA ASN A 528 -3.90 21.32 -12.90
C ASN A 528 -3.48 22.66 -13.48
N THR A 529 -2.44 23.29 -12.92
CA THR A 529 -2.08 24.66 -13.27
C THR A 529 -0.57 24.85 -13.22
N PRO A 530 0.15 24.84 -14.36
CA PRO A 530 1.58 25.06 -14.38
C PRO A 530 1.95 26.37 -13.68
N ALA A 531 3.00 26.33 -12.86
CA ALA A 531 3.53 27.53 -12.22
C ALA A 531 4.85 27.99 -12.86
N ILE A 532 5.03 29.29 -12.94
CA ILE A 532 6.31 29.95 -13.20
C ILE A 532 6.68 30.72 -11.93
N ILE A 533 7.88 30.48 -11.43
CA ILE A 533 8.42 31.15 -10.25
C ILE A 533 9.17 32.39 -10.72
N LEU A 534 8.76 33.56 -10.24
CA LEU A 534 9.40 34.84 -10.48
C LEU A 534 10.22 35.24 -9.26
N ASN A 535 11.36 35.90 -9.51
CA ASN A 535 12.29 36.37 -8.48
C ASN A 535 12.65 35.27 -7.46
N PRO A 536 13.11 34.08 -7.92
CA PRO A 536 13.39 32.99 -7.00
C PRO A 536 14.51 33.34 -6.02
N HIS A 537 14.46 32.74 -4.83
CA HIS A 537 15.50 32.90 -3.82
C HIS A 537 16.84 32.27 -4.24
N ASP A 538 17.87 32.45 -3.40
CA ASP A 538 19.23 31.93 -3.59
C ASP A 538 19.22 30.49 -4.14
N LYS A 539 19.99 30.27 -5.20
CA LYS A 539 20.21 28.97 -5.84
C LYS A 539 20.55 27.86 -4.83
N ASN A 540 21.25 28.18 -3.74
CA ASN A 540 21.58 27.23 -2.67
C ASN A 540 20.33 26.70 -1.95
N ILE A 541 19.32 27.53 -1.75
CA ILE A 541 18.02 27.12 -1.17
C ILE A 541 17.33 26.13 -2.11
N LEU A 542 17.31 26.42 -3.42
CA LEU A 542 16.73 25.52 -4.42
C LEU A 542 17.49 24.18 -4.49
N LEU A 543 18.83 24.21 -4.40
CA LEU A 543 19.65 23.00 -4.35
C LEU A 543 19.39 22.18 -3.08
N ASN A 544 19.13 22.82 -1.93
CA ASN A 544 18.80 22.13 -0.69
C ASN A 544 17.40 21.49 -0.76
N VAL A 545 16.42 22.19 -1.32
CA VAL A 545 15.10 21.60 -1.59
C VAL A 545 15.25 20.40 -2.52
N GLN A 546 16.02 20.51 -3.60
CA GLN A 546 16.28 19.40 -4.52
C GLN A 546 16.93 18.20 -3.81
N LYS A 547 17.97 18.43 -2.99
CA LYS A 547 18.63 17.39 -2.19
C LYS A 547 17.70 16.72 -1.18
N SER A 548 16.75 17.46 -0.62
CA SER A 548 15.76 16.91 0.33
C SER A 548 14.69 16.04 -0.36
N MET A 549 14.59 16.11 -1.70
CA MET A 549 13.62 15.40 -2.52
C MET A 549 14.23 14.27 -3.35
N SER A 550 15.55 14.10 -3.29
CA SER A 550 16.35 13.03 -3.91
C SER A 550 16.88 12.09 -2.84
#